data_AF-A0A917B1L1-F1
#
_entry.id   AF-A0A917B1L1-F1
#
_cell.length_a   1.000
_cell.length_b   1.000
_cell.length_c   1.000
_cell.angle_alpha   90.00
_cell.angle_beta   90.00
_cell.angle_gamma   90.00
#
_symmetry.space_group_name_H-M   'P 1'
#
loop_
_entity.id
_entity.type
_entity.pdbx_description
1 polymer ?
#
loop_
_entity_poly.entity_id
_entity_poly.type
_entity_poly.pdbx_seq_one_letter_code
_entity_poly.pdbx_strand_id
1 'polypeptide(L)'
;MSFVDRLVKASRAVGAGANSADARAAIGRVLAAEVPELLASLERDRGAGAFSLWGWSTVLDENIDAPVIDEPLFASLHEAAGIEATWPIGNAGVLHLYGYLLSMVETPFGLKRERWVGSELETALGMPAGSFMARIAKPDQQPGGLLSFVSRALLEVLDDETAILAVVDEFAGEEREEVARALLVQSTSAPDARAVVYAIRVGPRTQLITAFPVATTPAKWLADVTSEPPRLRYNAAAHELAPKSPLAERRVSRPNLRARGR
;
A
#
# COMPACT_ATOMS: atom_id res chain seq x y z
N MET A 1 6.33 25.19 -9.63
CA MET A 1 6.25 23.74 -9.92
C MET A 1 5.64 23.07 -8.70
N SER A 2 4.55 22.31 -8.87
CA SER A 2 3.89 21.63 -7.76
C SER A 2 4.76 20.48 -7.22
N PHE A 3 4.45 19.95 -6.03
CA PHE A 3 5.12 18.74 -5.52
C PHE A 3 4.97 17.57 -6.49
N VAL A 4 3.78 17.40 -7.08
CA VAL A 4 3.49 16.32 -8.05
C VAL A 4 4.34 16.48 -9.32
N ASP A 5 4.51 17.70 -9.83
CA ASP A 5 5.37 17.94 -10.99
C ASP A 5 6.84 17.56 -10.70
N ARG A 6 7.33 17.88 -9.50
CA ARG A 6 8.68 17.48 -9.05
C ARG A 6 8.80 15.97 -8.88
N LEU A 7 7.78 15.32 -8.35
CA LEU A 7 7.72 13.87 -8.24
C LEU A 7 7.81 13.20 -9.61
N VAL A 8 7.07 13.70 -10.61
CA VAL A 8 7.14 13.21 -11.99
C VAL A 8 8.53 13.45 -12.59
N LYS A 9 9.11 14.63 -12.38
CA LYS A 9 10.47 14.95 -12.83
C LYS A 9 11.51 14.01 -12.21
N ALA A 10 11.45 13.78 -10.90
CA ALA A 10 12.31 12.84 -10.19
C ALA A 10 12.16 11.41 -10.74
N SER A 11 10.92 10.96 -10.94
CA SER A 11 10.62 9.62 -11.47
C SER A 11 11.24 9.39 -12.85
N ARG A 12 11.16 10.38 -13.75
CA ARG A 12 11.79 10.33 -15.08
C ARG A 12 13.32 10.31 -15.00
N ALA A 13 13.89 11.13 -14.12
CA ALA A 13 15.35 11.21 -13.96
C ALA A 13 15.93 9.92 -13.37
N VAL A 14 15.23 9.27 -12.43
CA VAL A 14 15.61 7.96 -11.89
C VAL A 14 15.60 6.89 -12.98
N GLY A 15 14.51 6.80 -13.76
CA GLY A 15 14.40 5.80 -14.83
C GLY A 15 15.44 5.93 -15.96
N ALA A 16 16.00 7.12 -16.17
CA ALA A 16 17.05 7.35 -17.17
C ALA A 16 18.46 6.89 -16.71
N GLY A 17 18.66 6.65 -15.42
CA GLY A 17 19.99 6.40 -14.81
C GLY A 17 20.27 4.95 -14.38
N ALA A 18 19.39 4.00 -14.67
CA ALA A 18 19.32 2.70 -14.00
C ALA A 18 20.44 1.66 -14.28
N ASN A 19 21.45 1.97 -15.11
CA ASN A 19 22.38 0.95 -15.65
C ASN A 19 23.84 1.02 -15.15
N SER A 20 24.14 1.49 -13.93
CA SER A 20 25.50 1.44 -13.40
C SER A 20 25.57 1.25 -11.87
N ALA A 21 26.72 0.83 -11.33
CA ALA A 21 26.96 0.81 -9.88
C ALA A 21 26.81 2.21 -9.23
N ASP A 22 26.96 3.27 -10.02
CA ASP A 22 26.70 4.66 -9.62
C ASP A 22 25.20 5.01 -9.60
N ALA A 23 24.31 4.14 -10.11
CA ALA A 23 22.89 4.40 -10.24
C ALA A 23 22.24 4.69 -8.88
N ARG A 24 22.57 3.92 -7.83
CA ARG A 24 22.00 4.15 -6.48
C ARG A 24 22.39 5.52 -5.92
N ALA A 25 23.66 5.89 -6.01
CA ALA A 25 24.14 7.19 -5.55
C ALA A 25 23.53 8.34 -6.40
N ALA A 26 23.37 8.12 -7.71
CA ALA A 26 22.70 9.08 -8.58
C ALA A 26 21.20 9.24 -8.23
N ILE A 27 20.50 8.15 -7.98
CA ILE A 27 19.09 8.14 -7.53
C ILE A 27 18.95 8.92 -6.23
N GLY A 28 19.81 8.65 -5.23
CA GLY A 28 19.82 9.39 -3.97
C GLY A 28 19.97 10.90 -4.19
N ARG A 29 20.89 11.33 -5.07
CA ARG A 29 21.07 12.74 -5.43
C ARG A 29 19.84 13.34 -6.14
N VAL A 30 19.22 12.61 -7.06
CA VAL A 30 18.00 13.05 -7.75
C VAL A 30 16.86 13.23 -6.77
N LEU A 31 16.62 12.25 -5.88
CA LEU A 31 15.56 12.34 -4.89
C LEU A 31 15.79 13.50 -3.92
N ALA A 32 17.03 13.70 -3.45
CA ALA A 32 17.38 14.81 -2.56
C ALA A 32 17.24 16.18 -3.24
N ALA A 33 17.53 16.29 -4.54
CA ALA A 33 17.41 17.55 -5.28
C ALA A 33 15.95 17.87 -5.66
N GLU A 34 15.19 16.88 -6.11
CA GLU A 34 13.86 17.10 -6.69
C GLU A 34 12.73 16.98 -5.66
N VAL A 35 12.82 16.01 -4.75
CA VAL A 35 11.77 15.67 -3.77
C VAL A 35 12.32 15.46 -2.34
N PRO A 36 13.08 16.42 -1.77
CA PRO A 36 13.69 16.25 -0.45
C PRO A 36 12.66 15.97 0.65
N GLU A 37 11.48 16.56 0.58
CA GLU A 37 10.36 16.29 1.49
C GLU A 37 9.83 14.84 1.45
N LEU A 38 9.95 14.13 0.32
CA LEU A 38 9.63 12.70 0.25
C LEU A 38 10.63 11.87 1.06
N LEU A 39 11.93 12.17 0.92
CA LEU A 39 12.99 11.54 1.71
C LEU A 39 12.84 11.85 3.20
N ALA A 40 12.60 13.12 3.54
CA ALA A 40 12.36 13.52 4.93
C ALA A 40 11.12 12.82 5.52
N SER A 41 10.06 12.62 4.71
CA SER A 41 8.89 11.84 5.12
C SER A 41 9.25 10.40 5.45
N LEU A 42 10.01 9.75 4.56
CA LEU A 42 10.50 8.38 4.74
C LEU A 42 11.38 8.25 6.00
N GLU A 43 12.31 9.18 6.22
CA GLU A 43 13.16 9.21 7.41
C GLU A 43 12.37 9.38 8.71
N ARG A 44 11.34 10.24 8.71
CA ARG A 44 10.44 10.37 9.88
C ARG A 44 9.66 9.09 10.14
N ASP A 45 9.21 8.40 9.10
CA ASP A 45 8.53 7.11 9.24
C ASP A 45 9.45 6.00 9.76
N ARG A 46 10.73 6.02 9.36
CA ARG A 46 11.77 5.19 9.96
C ARG A 46 11.92 5.50 11.45
N GLY A 47 12.09 6.77 11.80
CA GLY A 47 12.23 7.21 13.19
C GLY A 47 11.00 6.91 14.07
N ALA A 48 9.81 6.90 13.47
CA ALA A 48 8.55 6.55 14.15
C ALA A 48 8.28 5.04 14.21
N GLY A 49 9.12 4.20 13.59
CA GLY A 49 8.91 2.75 13.53
C GLY A 49 7.72 2.31 12.67
N ALA A 50 7.21 3.18 11.79
CA ALA A 50 5.97 2.96 11.04
C ALA A 50 6.02 1.72 10.13
N PHE A 51 7.20 1.41 9.58
CA PHE A 51 7.39 0.27 8.70
C PHE A 51 7.11 -1.09 9.37
N SER A 52 7.20 -1.17 10.70
CA SER A 52 6.89 -2.40 11.45
C SER A 52 5.39 -2.77 11.41
N LEU A 53 4.53 -1.80 11.10
CA LEU A 53 3.08 -2.01 10.91
C LEU A 53 2.76 -2.61 9.54
N TRP A 54 3.75 -2.71 8.64
CA TRP A 54 3.58 -3.18 7.27
C TRP A 54 4.29 -4.50 7.07
N GLY A 55 3.67 -5.37 6.27
CA GLY A 55 4.18 -6.69 5.94
C GLY A 55 5.17 -6.63 4.79
N TRP A 56 5.29 -7.75 4.07
CA TRP A 56 6.16 -7.86 2.91
C TRP A 56 5.35 -7.88 1.62
N SER A 57 5.95 -7.36 0.55
CA SER A 57 5.36 -7.34 -0.78
C SER A 57 6.43 -7.56 -1.83
N THR A 58 6.06 -8.14 -2.96
CA THR A 58 6.88 -8.08 -4.16
C THR A 58 6.68 -6.75 -4.89
N VAL A 59 7.72 -6.31 -5.58
CA VAL A 59 7.69 -5.18 -6.52
C VAL A 59 7.07 -5.56 -7.87
N LEU A 60 6.91 -6.85 -8.15
CA LEU A 60 6.29 -7.34 -9.38
C LEU A 60 4.78 -7.10 -9.34
N ASP A 61 4.25 -6.40 -10.34
CA ASP A 61 2.80 -6.22 -10.45
C ASP A 61 2.12 -7.50 -10.92
N GLU A 62 1.06 -7.91 -10.22
CA GLU A 62 0.32 -9.13 -10.53
C GLU A 62 -0.27 -9.20 -11.95
N ASN A 63 -0.57 -8.06 -12.59
CA ASN A 63 -1.31 -8.01 -13.87
C ASN A 63 -0.39 -7.95 -15.09
N ILE A 64 0.80 -7.36 -14.93
CA ILE A 64 1.77 -7.21 -16.02
C ILE A 64 3.02 -8.07 -15.82
N ASP A 65 3.16 -8.71 -14.66
CA ASP A 65 4.28 -9.59 -14.29
C ASP A 65 5.66 -8.92 -14.44
N ALA A 66 5.70 -7.62 -14.16
CA ALA A 66 6.88 -6.77 -14.32
C ALA A 66 7.05 -5.86 -13.08
N PRO A 67 8.28 -5.48 -12.74
CA PRO A 67 8.55 -4.63 -11.59
C PRO A 67 7.98 -3.22 -11.77
N VAL A 68 7.32 -2.69 -10.74
CA VAL A 68 6.78 -1.31 -10.76
C VAL A 68 7.85 -0.23 -10.55
N ILE A 69 8.99 -0.59 -9.98
CA ILE A 69 10.20 0.23 -9.84
C ILE A 69 11.40 -0.69 -10.08
N ASP A 70 12.52 -0.15 -10.56
CA ASP A 70 13.73 -0.95 -10.79
C ASP A 70 14.47 -1.31 -9.49
N GLU A 71 15.43 -2.23 -9.61
CA GLU A 71 16.23 -2.71 -8.48
C GLU A 71 17.09 -1.61 -7.82
N PRO A 72 17.74 -0.69 -8.57
CA PRO A 72 18.44 0.44 -7.96
C PRO A 72 17.53 1.32 -7.10
N LEU A 73 16.34 1.70 -7.58
CA LEU A 73 15.40 2.51 -6.82
C LEU A 73 14.85 1.75 -5.61
N PHE A 74 14.53 0.46 -5.78
CA PHE A 74 14.15 -0.43 -4.68
C PHE A 74 15.21 -0.41 -3.56
N ALA A 75 16.48 -0.60 -3.91
CA ALA A 75 17.57 -0.64 -2.95
C ALA A 75 17.73 0.71 -2.24
N SER A 76 17.71 1.82 -2.98
CA SER A 76 17.82 3.18 -2.40
C SER A 76 16.69 3.51 -1.42
N LEU A 77 15.46 3.10 -1.71
CA LEU A 77 14.32 3.36 -0.81
C LEU A 77 14.41 2.51 0.48
N HIS A 78 14.81 1.24 0.39
CA HIS A 78 14.96 0.37 1.56
C HIS A 78 16.14 0.76 2.44
N GLU A 79 17.25 1.20 1.85
CA GLU A 79 18.40 1.75 2.57
C GLU A 79 18.00 3.00 3.36
N ALA A 80 17.30 3.94 2.73
CA ALA A 80 16.77 5.13 3.42
C ALA A 80 15.82 4.73 4.56
N ALA A 81 14.99 3.70 4.35
CA ALA A 81 14.04 3.20 5.34
C ALA A 81 14.72 2.44 6.48
N GLY A 82 15.99 2.07 6.33
CA GLY A 82 16.71 1.24 7.30
C GLY A 82 16.18 -0.18 7.37
N ILE A 83 15.70 -0.70 6.24
CA ILE A 83 15.10 -2.03 6.15
C ILE A 83 16.01 -2.90 5.28
N GLU A 84 16.42 -4.03 5.83
CA GLU A 84 17.08 -5.07 5.04
C GLU A 84 16.03 -5.80 4.21
N ALA A 85 16.14 -5.72 2.89
CA ALA A 85 15.21 -6.34 1.95
C ALA A 85 16.00 -6.99 0.81
N THR A 86 15.45 -8.06 0.23
CA THR A 86 16.08 -8.78 -0.87
C THR A 86 15.19 -8.69 -2.10
N TRP A 87 15.69 -8.06 -3.16
CA TRP A 87 14.96 -7.98 -4.44
C TRP A 87 14.46 -9.38 -4.88
N PRO A 88 13.21 -9.54 -5.34
CA PRO A 88 12.19 -8.50 -5.59
C PRO A 88 11.21 -8.25 -4.41
N ILE A 89 11.52 -8.73 -3.20
CA ILE A 89 10.65 -8.69 -2.02
C ILE A 89 11.15 -7.65 -1.00
N GLY A 90 10.27 -6.73 -0.62
CA GLY A 90 10.59 -5.65 0.31
C GLY A 90 9.42 -5.31 1.24
N ASN A 91 9.62 -4.31 2.09
CA ASN A 91 8.57 -3.86 3.01
C ASN A 91 7.41 -3.26 2.20
N ALA A 92 6.19 -3.69 2.52
CA ALA A 92 5.00 -3.31 1.78
C ALA A 92 4.73 -1.80 1.85
N GLY A 93 5.02 -1.15 2.98
CA GLY A 93 4.90 0.29 3.13
C GLY A 93 5.90 1.07 2.28
N VAL A 94 7.15 0.59 2.18
CA VAL A 94 8.15 1.16 1.27
C VAL A 94 7.69 1.04 -0.18
N LEU A 95 7.27 -0.16 -0.60
CA LEU A 95 6.90 -0.43 -1.99
C LEU A 95 5.59 0.24 -2.41
N HIS A 96 4.51 -0.02 -1.67
CA HIS A 96 3.17 0.43 -2.06
C HIS A 96 2.98 1.92 -1.88
N LEU A 97 3.70 2.62 -1.00
CA LEU A 97 3.60 4.08 -0.89
C LEU A 97 4.73 4.77 -1.65
N TYR A 98 5.97 4.68 -1.13
CA TYR A 98 7.10 5.44 -1.68
C TYR A 98 7.49 4.95 -3.08
N GLY A 99 7.54 3.64 -3.28
CA GLY A 99 7.79 3.04 -4.58
C GLY A 99 6.74 3.43 -5.61
N TYR A 100 5.45 3.33 -5.28
CA TYR A 100 4.37 3.70 -6.19
C TYR A 100 4.38 5.19 -6.54
N LEU A 101 4.64 6.09 -5.59
CA LEU A 101 4.78 7.53 -5.87
C LEU A 101 5.84 7.82 -6.95
N LEU A 102 6.90 7.00 -7.02
CA LEU A 102 7.99 7.13 -7.99
C LEU A 102 7.81 6.24 -9.23
N SER A 103 6.86 5.31 -9.24
CA SER A 103 6.62 4.38 -10.35
C SER A 103 6.03 5.07 -11.58
N MET A 104 6.64 4.88 -12.74
CA MET A 104 6.14 5.35 -14.04
C MET A 104 5.44 4.24 -14.84
N VAL A 105 5.26 3.06 -14.24
CA VAL A 105 4.72 1.89 -14.93
C VAL A 105 3.20 2.00 -15.00
N GLU A 106 2.67 2.00 -16.22
CA GLU A 106 1.23 1.91 -16.48
C GLU A 106 0.72 0.49 -16.27
N THR A 107 -0.42 0.37 -15.61
CA THR A 107 -1.16 -0.89 -15.46
C THR A 107 -2.51 -0.77 -16.14
N PRO A 108 -3.29 -1.86 -16.28
CA PRO A 108 -4.67 -1.78 -16.78
C PRO A 108 -5.58 -0.83 -15.99
N PHE A 109 -5.16 -0.41 -14.79
CA PHE A 109 -5.88 0.50 -13.90
C PHE A 109 -5.26 1.90 -13.81
N GLY A 110 -4.38 2.26 -14.76
CA GLY A 110 -3.63 3.52 -14.72
C GLY A 110 -2.31 3.40 -13.98
N LEU A 111 -1.76 4.55 -13.56
CA LEU A 111 -0.48 4.62 -12.85
C LEU A 111 -0.66 4.30 -11.37
N LYS A 112 0.21 3.48 -10.80
CA LYS A 112 0.14 3.12 -9.37
C LYS A 112 0.18 4.34 -8.43
N ARG A 113 0.88 5.41 -8.80
CA ARG A 113 0.96 6.67 -8.03
C ARG A 113 -0.40 7.33 -7.82
N GLU A 114 -1.34 7.15 -8.75
CA GLU A 114 -2.65 7.82 -8.71
C GLU A 114 -3.45 7.41 -7.46
N ARG A 115 -3.18 6.22 -6.91
CA ARG A 115 -3.75 5.73 -5.64
C ARG A 115 -3.47 6.65 -4.45
N TRP A 116 -2.38 7.41 -4.49
CA TRP A 116 -1.91 8.23 -3.38
C TRP A 116 -1.97 9.73 -3.67
N VAL A 117 -1.89 10.12 -4.94
CA VAL A 117 -1.98 11.52 -5.37
C VAL A 117 -3.44 11.95 -5.56
N GLY A 118 -4.31 11.03 -5.98
CA GLY A 118 -5.75 11.26 -6.06
C GLY A 118 -6.41 11.31 -4.69
N SER A 119 -7.65 11.79 -4.66
CA SER A 119 -8.43 11.95 -3.42
C SER A 119 -9.38 10.79 -3.13
N GLU A 120 -9.46 9.79 -4.01
CA GLU A 120 -10.45 8.71 -3.93
C GLU A 120 -10.24 7.84 -2.69
N LEU A 121 -8.98 7.50 -2.38
CA LEU A 121 -8.66 6.73 -1.18
C LEU A 121 -8.97 7.54 0.08
N GLU A 122 -8.57 8.81 0.12
CA GLU A 122 -8.85 9.72 1.24
C GLU A 122 -10.37 9.83 1.47
N THR A 123 -11.13 10.01 0.40
CA THR A 123 -12.60 10.10 0.45
C THR A 123 -13.21 8.80 0.99
N ALA A 124 -12.73 7.64 0.52
CA ALA A 124 -13.19 6.34 1.00
C ALA A 124 -12.89 6.12 2.50
N LEU A 125 -11.80 6.72 3.00
CA LEU A 125 -11.40 6.72 4.40
C LEU A 125 -12.01 7.89 5.21
N GLY A 126 -12.87 8.71 4.60
CA GLY A 126 -13.54 9.84 5.28
C GLY A 126 -12.64 11.05 5.54
N MET A 127 -11.50 11.12 4.86
CA MET A 127 -10.49 12.16 5.01
C MET A 127 -10.70 13.29 3.99
N PRO A 128 -10.28 14.53 4.32
CA PRO A 128 -10.26 15.62 3.35
C PRO A 128 -9.36 15.31 2.16
N ALA A 129 -9.77 15.72 0.96
CA ALA A 129 -8.97 15.61 -0.25
C ALA A 129 -7.61 16.33 -0.12
N GLY A 130 -6.54 15.68 -0.58
CA GLY A 130 -5.17 16.16 -0.54
C GLY A 130 -4.46 16.01 0.81
N SER A 131 -5.06 15.35 1.80
CA SER A 131 -4.47 15.09 3.12
C SER A 131 -3.11 14.37 3.04
N PHE A 132 -2.97 13.36 2.18
CA PHE A 132 -1.72 12.60 1.97
C PHE A 132 -0.63 13.47 1.37
N MET A 133 -0.93 14.23 0.31
CA MET A 133 0.07 15.12 -0.29
C MET A 133 0.43 16.30 0.62
N ALA A 134 -0.54 16.82 1.37
CA ALA A 134 -0.28 17.84 2.39
C ALA A 134 0.66 17.33 3.48
N ARG A 135 0.55 16.06 3.88
CA ARG A 135 1.43 15.41 4.86
C ARG A 135 2.89 15.33 4.40
N ILE A 136 3.13 15.17 3.10
CA ILE A 136 4.49 15.20 2.55
C ILE A 136 4.98 16.65 2.46
N ALA A 137 4.16 17.55 1.93
CA ALA A 137 4.54 18.93 1.67
C ALA A 137 4.77 19.79 2.92
N LYS A 138 4.17 19.42 4.06
CA LYS A 138 4.27 20.14 5.35
C LYS A 138 4.77 19.21 6.46
N PRO A 139 6.07 18.85 6.44
CA PRO A 139 6.65 17.83 7.29
C PRO A 139 6.73 18.18 8.79
N ASP A 140 6.67 19.46 9.13
CA ASP A 140 7.04 20.03 10.42
C ASP A 140 5.95 19.94 11.50
N GLN A 141 4.75 19.48 11.16
CA GLN A 141 3.59 19.64 12.05
C GLN A 141 3.24 18.42 12.92
N GLN A 142 3.82 17.23 12.72
CA GLN A 142 3.43 16.01 13.45
C GLN A 142 4.50 14.90 13.49
N PRO A 143 4.43 13.97 14.46
CA PRO A 143 5.31 12.80 14.50
C PRO A 143 5.03 11.85 13.32
N GLY A 144 6.10 11.35 12.70
CA GLY A 144 6.05 10.45 11.54
C GLY A 144 5.89 11.17 10.20
N GLY A 145 5.99 10.41 9.12
CA GLY A 145 5.80 10.86 7.75
C GLY A 145 4.43 10.45 7.19
N LEU A 146 4.40 10.23 5.88
CA LEU A 146 3.22 9.80 5.13
C LEU A 146 2.74 8.41 5.60
N LEU A 147 3.67 7.45 5.75
CA LEU A 147 3.32 6.08 6.09
C LEU A 147 2.67 6.02 7.47
N SER A 148 3.20 6.73 8.48
CA SER A 148 2.59 6.81 9.81
C SER A 148 1.16 7.35 9.75
N PHE A 149 0.93 8.37 8.93
CA PHE A 149 -0.37 8.99 8.77
C PHE A 149 -1.38 8.05 8.08
N VAL A 150 -0.97 7.41 6.99
CA VAL A 150 -1.77 6.39 6.28
C VAL A 150 -2.06 5.21 7.20
N SER A 151 -1.04 4.72 7.92
CA SER A 151 -1.18 3.57 8.83
C SER A 151 -2.23 3.84 9.89
N ARG A 152 -2.22 5.03 10.50
CA ARG A 152 -3.23 5.43 11.48
C ARG A 152 -4.63 5.44 10.87
N ALA A 153 -4.81 6.08 9.72
CA ALA A 153 -6.11 6.15 9.06
C ALA A 153 -6.64 4.75 8.69
N LEU A 154 -5.77 3.85 8.22
CA LEU A 154 -6.15 2.47 7.91
C LEU A 154 -6.51 1.70 9.17
N LEU A 155 -5.71 1.78 10.23
CA LEU A 155 -5.98 1.09 11.50
C LEU A 155 -7.28 1.58 12.15
N GLU A 156 -7.55 2.90 12.14
CA GLU A 156 -8.81 3.47 12.62
C GLU A 156 -10.03 2.89 11.88
N VAL A 157 -9.93 2.72 10.55
CA VAL A 157 -10.99 2.09 9.75
C VAL A 157 -11.12 0.59 10.00
N LEU A 158 -10.03 -0.11 10.35
CA LEU A 158 -10.07 -1.52 10.72
C LEU A 158 -10.72 -1.75 12.09
N ASP A 159 -10.63 -0.78 12.99
CA ASP A 159 -11.23 -0.82 14.33
C ASP A 159 -12.72 -0.39 14.33
N ASP A 160 -13.18 0.29 13.27
CA ASP A 160 -14.58 0.68 13.09
C ASP A 160 -15.38 -0.36 12.28
N GLU A 161 -16.09 -1.25 12.97
CA GLU A 161 -16.96 -2.25 12.32
C GLU A 161 -18.04 -1.63 11.42
N THR A 162 -18.45 -0.39 11.70
CA THR A 162 -19.47 0.31 10.89
C THR A 162 -18.93 0.80 9.54
N ALA A 163 -17.61 0.89 9.40
CA ALA A 163 -16.95 1.21 8.14
C ALA A 163 -16.75 -0.03 7.25
N ILE A 164 -16.88 -1.26 7.80
CA ILE A 164 -16.55 -2.50 7.09
C ILE A 164 -17.78 -3.08 6.39
N LEU A 165 -17.79 -3.03 5.05
CA LEU A 165 -18.89 -3.56 4.23
C LEU A 165 -18.81 -5.08 4.05
N ALA A 166 -17.59 -5.60 3.89
CA ALA A 166 -17.33 -7.02 3.70
C ALA A 166 -15.90 -7.37 4.09
N VAL A 167 -15.72 -8.60 4.55
CA VAL A 167 -14.41 -9.19 4.89
C VAL A 167 -14.27 -10.52 4.18
N VAL A 168 -13.12 -10.74 3.58
CA VAL A 168 -12.68 -12.04 3.04
C VAL A 168 -11.40 -12.42 3.75
N ASP A 169 -11.47 -13.47 4.56
CA ASP A 169 -10.32 -14.09 5.21
C ASP A 169 -9.90 -15.33 4.43
N GLU A 170 -8.65 -15.40 4.00
CA GLU A 170 -8.05 -16.55 3.34
C GLU A 170 -6.90 -17.09 4.21
N PHE A 171 -6.89 -18.40 4.47
CA PHE A 171 -6.04 -19.01 5.49
C PHE A 171 -4.91 -19.81 4.86
N ALA A 172 -3.70 -19.63 5.37
CA ALA A 172 -2.55 -20.47 5.03
C ALA A 172 -2.37 -21.61 6.03
N GLY A 173 -1.90 -22.75 5.52
CA GLY A 173 -1.61 -23.95 6.32
C GLY A 173 -2.84 -24.63 6.91
N GLU A 174 -2.65 -25.85 7.41
CA GLU A 174 -3.72 -26.60 8.09
C GLU A 174 -4.07 -25.98 9.45
N GLU A 175 -3.08 -25.39 10.13
CA GLU A 175 -3.22 -24.79 11.46
C GLU A 175 -3.76 -23.35 11.44
N ARG A 176 -3.91 -22.75 10.25
CA ARG A 176 -4.50 -21.40 10.04
C ARG A 176 -3.76 -20.28 10.80
N GLU A 177 -2.44 -20.39 10.94
CA GLU A 177 -1.61 -19.44 11.69
C GLU A 177 -1.47 -18.08 10.98
N GLU A 178 -1.52 -18.09 9.65
CA GLU A 178 -1.51 -16.88 8.82
C GLU A 178 -2.87 -16.70 8.12
N VAL A 179 -3.38 -15.47 8.20
CA VAL A 179 -4.65 -15.07 7.57
C VAL A 179 -4.41 -13.87 6.68
N ALA A 180 -4.59 -14.05 5.38
CA ALA A 180 -4.66 -12.97 4.44
C ALA A 180 -6.08 -12.39 4.43
N ARG A 181 -6.23 -11.13 4.83
CA ARG A 181 -7.52 -10.47 5.03
C ARG A 181 -7.68 -9.34 4.02
N ALA A 182 -8.72 -9.44 3.20
CA ALA A 182 -9.20 -8.36 2.36
C ALA A 182 -10.47 -7.76 2.97
N LEU A 183 -10.49 -6.45 3.19
CA LEU A 183 -11.66 -5.72 3.65
C LEU A 183 -12.12 -4.74 2.58
N LEU A 184 -13.41 -4.70 2.33
CA LEU A 184 -14.04 -3.60 1.62
C LEU A 184 -14.58 -2.61 2.65
N VAL A 185 -14.04 -1.41 2.64
CA VAL A 185 -14.35 -0.36 3.61
C VAL A 185 -15.01 0.84 2.94
N GLN A 186 -15.76 1.59 3.74
CA GLN A 186 -16.45 2.79 3.34
C GLN A 186 -16.67 3.69 4.56
N SER A 187 -16.22 4.95 4.46
CA SER A 187 -16.58 5.97 5.43
C SER A 187 -18.08 6.25 5.40
N THR A 188 -18.66 6.46 6.59
CA THR A 188 -20.03 6.92 6.75
C THR A 188 -20.27 8.31 6.16
N SER A 189 -19.23 9.14 6.05
CA SER A 189 -19.30 10.47 5.43
C SER A 189 -19.25 10.46 3.90
N ALA A 190 -18.94 9.31 3.27
CA ALA A 190 -18.78 9.19 1.82
C ALA A 190 -19.38 7.86 1.30
N PRO A 191 -20.72 7.73 1.22
CA PRO A 191 -21.42 6.47 0.91
C PRO A 191 -21.22 5.96 -0.52
N ASP A 192 -20.61 6.75 -1.40
CA ASP A 192 -20.28 6.36 -2.78
C ASP A 192 -18.79 6.02 -2.98
N ALA A 193 -17.93 6.36 -2.02
CA ALA A 193 -16.51 6.04 -2.04
C ALA A 193 -16.22 4.76 -1.26
N ARG A 194 -15.38 3.90 -1.83
CA ARG A 194 -14.99 2.62 -1.23
C ARG A 194 -13.52 2.35 -1.46
N ALA A 195 -12.91 1.64 -0.53
CA ALA A 195 -11.54 1.19 -0.66
C ALA A 195 -11.42 -0.28 -0.27
N VAL A 196 -10.41 -0.93 -0.84
CA VAL A 196 -9.93 -2.21 -0.34
C VAL A 196 -8.76 -1.95 0.59
N VAL A 197 -8.77 -2.58 1.76
CA VAL A 197 -7.62 -2.69 2.65
C VAL A 197 -7.21 -4.15 2.70
N TYR A 198 -5.93 -4.43 2.46
CA TYR A 198 -5.38 -5.78 2.52
C TYR A 198 -4.29 -5.87 3.58
N ALA A 199 -4.39 -6.88 4.43
CA ALA A 199 -3.48 -7.12 5.53
C ALA A 199 -3.20 -8.62 5.70
N ILE A 200 -2.04 -8.95 6.25
CA ILE A 200 -1.71 -10.31 6.68
C ILE A 200 -1.70 -10.31 8.21
N ARG A 201 -2.42 -11.26 8.81
CA ARG A 201 -2.39 -11.49 10.25
C ARG A 201 -1.61 -12.77 10.53
N VAL A 202 -0.57 -12.65 11.36
CA VAL A 202 0.24 -13.79 11.84
C VAL A 202 0.12 -13.81 13.36
N GLY A 203 -0.59 -14.82 13.89
CA GLY A 203 -0.98 -14.85 15.31
C GLY A 203 -1.74 -13.58 15.74
N PRO A 204 -1.29 -12.85 16.77
CA PRO A 204 -1.95 -11.62 17.22
C PRO A 204 -1.58 -10.37 16.42
N ARG A 205 -0.58 -10.45 15.52
CA ARG A 205 -0.06 -9.29 14.80
C ARG A 205 -0.76 -9.13 13.45
N THR A 206 -1.27 -7.94 13.19
CA THR A 206 -1.78 -7.54 11.87
C THR A 206 -0.74 -6.66 11.19
N GLN A 207 -0.40 -6.99 9.95
CA GLN A 207 0.53 -6.24 9.12
C GLN A 207 -0.20 -5.76 7.86
N LEU A 208 -0.21 -4.45 7.65
CA LEU A 208 -0.78 -3.83 6.46
C LEU A 208 0.06 -4.18 5.23
N ILE A 209 -0.60 -4.48 4.11
CA ILE A 209 0.08 -4.71 2.83
C ILE A 209 -0.19 -3.57 1.87
N THR A 210 -1.46 -3.24 1.65
CA THR A 210 -1.85 -2.18 0.71
C THR A 210 -3.26 -1.70 0.97
N ALA A 211 -3.57 -0.51 0.45
CA ALA A 211 -4.92 0.00 0.34
C ALA A 211 -5.10 0.74 -0.99
N PHE A 212 -6.30 0.67 -1.57
CA PHE A 212 -6.59 1.36 -2.83
C PHE A 212 -8.10 1.58 -3.01
N PRO A 213 -8.50 2.67 -3.71
CA PRO A 213 -9.90 2.96 -3.97
C PRO A 213 -10.47 1.97 -5.00
N VAL A 214 -11.78 1.70 -4.90
CA VAL A 214 -12.49 0.83 -5.85
C VAL A 214 -13.85 1.39 -6.23
N ALA A 215 -14.13 1.40 -7.52
CA ALA A 215 -15.43 1.78 -8.09
C ALA A 215 -16.29 0.52 -8.32
N THR A 216 -16.72 -0.13 -7.24
CA THR A 216 -17.51 -1.38 -7.30
C THR A 216 -18.57 -1.43 -6.21
N THR A 217 -19.59 -2.27 -6.38
CA THR A 217 -20.56 -2.57 -5.34
C THR A 217 -20.02 -3.68 -4.42
N PRO A 218 -20.44 -3.77 -3.15
CA PRO A 218 -20.02 -4.85 -2.26
C PRO A 218 -20.32 -6.25 -2.82
N ALA A 219 -21.46 -6.42 -3.48
CA ALA A 219 -21.84 -7.68 -4.10
C ALA A 219 -20.92 -8.05 -5.27
N LYS A 220 -20.61 -7.09 -6.14
CA LYS A 220 -19.68 -7.30 -7.26
C LYS A 220 -18.26 -7.57 -6.76
N TRP A 221 -17.75 -6.78 -5.83
CA TRP A 221 -16.42 -7.00 -5.24
C TRP A 221 -16.28 -8.40 -4.64
N LEU A 222 -17.27 -8.83 -3.86
CA LEU A 222 -17.28 -10.18 -3.31
C LEU A 222 -17.29 -11.24 -4.42
N ALA A 223 -18.16 -11.10 -5.41
CA ALA A 223 -18.21 -12.04 -6.53
C ALA A 223 -16.86 -12.13 -7.26
N ASP A 224 -16.22 -10.99 -7.55
CA ASP A 224 -14.92 -10.94 -8.20
C ASP A 224 -13.83 -11.63 -7.36
N VAL A 225 -13.69 -11.27 -6.07
CA VAL A 225 -12.69 -11.89 -5.17
C VAL A 225 -12.94 -13.38 -4.98
N THR A 226 -14.21 -13.81 -4.90
CA THR A 226 -14.54 -15.22 -4.67
C THR A 226 -14.56 -16.07 -5.93
N SER A 227 -14.48 -15.46 -7.12
CA SER A 227 -14.48 -16.18 -8.41
C SER A 227 -13.19 -16.96 -8.65
N GLU A 228 -12.10 -16.55 -8.02
CA GLU A 228 -10.81 -17.23 -8.06
C GLU A 228 -10.61 -18.12 -6.82
N PRO A 229 -9.75 -19.15 -6.89
CA PRO A 229 -9.29 -19.88 -5.71
C PRO A 229 -8.63 -18.94 -4.66
N PRO A 230 -8.64 -19.31 -3.37
CA PRO A 230 -7.94 -18.54 -2.33
C PRO A 230 -6.44 -18.47 -2.62
N ARG A 231 -5.83 -17.29 -2.48
CA ARG A 231 -4.40 -17.06 -2.75
C ARG A 231 -3.92 -15.75 -2.13
N LEU A 232 -2.61 -15.60 -1.94
CA LEU A 232 -2.05 -14.28 -1.69
C LEU A 232 -2.33 -13.33 -2.87
N ARG A 233 -2.73 -12.10 -2.55
CA ARG A 233 -3.17 -11.07 -3.50
C ARG A 233 -2.45 -9.75 -3.28
N TYR A 234 -2.59 -8.88 -4.26
CA TYR A 234 -2.14 -7.48 -4.22
C TYR A 234 -0.65 -7.34 -3.91
N ASN A 235 0.14 -8.22 -4.51
CA ASN A 235 1.59 -8.34 -4.43
C ASN A 235 2.10 -8.77 -3.04
N ALA A 236 1.22 -9.22 -2.13
CA ALA A 236 1.62 -9.67 -0.81
C ALA A 236 2.65 -10.80 -0.87
N ALA A 237 3.65 -10.71 0.00
CA ALA A 237 4.54 -11.80 0.34
C ALA A 237 4.40 -12.05 1.85
N ALA A 238 4.34 -13.32 2.25
CA ALA A 238 4.38 -13.71 3.65
C ALA A 238 5.55 -14.66 3.88
N HIS A 239 5.85 -14.98 5.15
CA HIS A 239 7.12 -15.58 5.57
C HIS A 239 7.55 -16.77 4.69
N GLU A 240 6.72 -17.82 4.60
CA GLU A 240 6.99 -19.00 3.77
C GLU A 240 6.21 -19.00 2.45
N LEU A 241 5.46 -17.93 2.19
CA LEU A 241 4.54 -17.87 1.07
C LEU A 241 5.02 -16.86 0.04
N ALA A 242 5.44 -17.39 -1.12
CA ALA A 242 5.73 -16.58 -2.29
C ALA A 242 4.47 -15.79 -2.73
N PRO A 243 4.63 -14.66 -3.43
CA PRO A 243 3.51 -13.97 -4.05
C PRO A 243 2.63 -14.91 -4.87
N LYS A 244 1.31 -14.68 -4.86
CA LYS A 244 0.30 -15.52 -5.53
C LYS A 244 0.18 -16.96 -4.99
N SER A 245 0.85 -17.32 -3.88
CA SER A 245 0.73 -18.66 -3.28
C SER A 245 -0.73 -19.03 -3.00
N PRO A 246 -1.15 -20.28 -3.30
CA PRO A 246 -2.50 -20.73 -2.99
C PRO A 246 -2.71 -20.80 -1.48
N LEU A 247 -3.95 -20.58 -1.06
CA LEU A 247 -4.39 -20.65 0.34
C LEU A 247 -5.46 -21.75 0.49
N ALA A 248 -5.53 -22.35 1.68
CA ALA A 248 -6.29 -23.58 1.90
C ALA A 248 -7.80 -23.34 1.99
N GLU A 249 -8.20 -22.25 2.66
CA GLU A 249 -9.61 -21.97 2.97
C GLU A 249 -9.91 -20.49 2.80
N ARG A 250 -11.17 -20.19 2.49
CA ARG A 250 -11.73 -18.84 2.49
C ARG A 250 -12.97 -18.76 3.38
N ARG A 251 -13.08 -17.68 4.14
CA ARG A 251 -14.28 -17.27 4.87
C ARG A 251 -14.69 -15.87 4.46
N VAL A 252 -16.00 -15.68 4.33
CA VAL A 252 -16.58 -14.38 3.98
C VAL A 252 -17.50 -13.94 5.11
N SER A 253 -17.38 -12.68 5.53
CA SER A 253 -18.29 -12.08 6.50
C SER A 253 -18.75 -10.68 6.04
N ARG A 254 -19.91 -10.24 6.54
CA ARG A 254 -20.52 -8.93 6.23
C ARG A 254 -20.98 -8.27 7.54
N PRO A 255 -20.08 -7.61 8.28
CA PRO A 255 -20.38 -7.06 9.61
C PRO A 255 -21.58 -6.09 9.58
N ASN A 256 -21.61 -5.20 8.58
CA ASN A 256 -22.62 -4.16 8.45
C ASN A 256 -24.05 -4.63 8.14
N LEU A 257 -24.27 -5.90 7.74
CA LEU A 257 -25.63 -6.41 7.53
C LEU A 257 -26.32 -6.83 8.83
N ARG A 258 -25.58 -7.00 9.94
CA ARG A 258 -26.17 -7.34 11.24
C ARG A 258 -26.70 -6.13 12.01
N ALA A 259 -26.13 -4.95 11.76
CA ALA A 259 -26.47 -3.72 12.50
C ALA A 259 -27.71 -2.98 11.97
N ARG A 260 -28.08 -3.15 10.69
CA ARG A 260 -29.23 -2.45 10.07
C ARG A 260 -30.55 -3.25 10.08
N GLY A 261 -30.58 -4.37 10.79
CA GLY A 261 -31.73 -5.27 10.91
C GLY A 261 -32.45 -5.22 12.27
N ARG A 262 -32.26 -4.16 13.05
CA ARG A 262 -33.00 -3.90 14.31
C ARG A 262 -33.65 -2.53 14.26
#